data_AF-A0A7K4VUQ1-F1
#
_entry.id   AF-A0A7K4VUQ1-F1
#
_cell.length_a   1.000
_cell.length_b   1.000
_cell.length_c   1.000
_cell.angle_alpha   90.00
_cell.angle_beta   90.00
_cell.angle_gamma   90.00
#
_symmetry.space_group_name_H-M   'P 1'
#
loop_
_entity.id
_entity.type
_entity.pdbx_description
1 polymer ?
#
loop_
_entity_poly.entity_id
_entity_poly.type
_entity_poly.pdbx_seq_one_letter_code
_entity_poly.pdbx_strand_id
1 'polypeptide(L)' 'MWESWASNMVVKVKWFYHPEETKLGKRQSDGKNALYQSCHEDENDVQTISHKCQVVGREHYEQLTRGRRCQD' A
#
# COMPACT_ATOMS: atom_id res chain seq x y z
N MET A 1 14.70 2.30 -8.09
CA MET A 1 14.33 2.26 -9.51
C MET A 1 15.59 2.36 -10.33
N TRP A 2 15.73 1.58 -11.38
CA TRP A 2 16.87 1.57 -12.29
C TRP A 2 16.44 1.17 -13.70
N GLU A 3 17.26 1.49 -14.69
CA GLU A 3 17.14 0.97 -16.06
C GLU A 3 18.00 -0.30 -16.19
N SER A 4 17.45 -1.35 -16.78
CA SER A 4 18.16 -2.60 -17.06
C SER A 4 18.91 -2.53 -18.40
N TRP A 5 19.78 -3.50 -18.67
CA TRP A 5 20.53 -3.61 -19.94
C TRP A 5 19.64 -3.82 -21.17
N ALA A 6 18.41 -4.30 -20.98
CA ALA A 6 17.41 -4.45 -22.04
C ALA A 6 16.50 -3.20 -22.16
N SER A 7 16.90 -2.07 -21.57
CA SER A 7 16.13 -0.82 -21.50
C SER A 7 14.75 -0.94 -20.85
N ASN A 8 14.54 -1.96 -20.00
CA ASN A 8 13.36 -2.02 -19.15
C ASN A 8 13.57 -1.16 -17.89
N MET A 9 12.55 -0.39 -17.52
CA MET A 9 12.52 0.38 -16.28
C MET A 9 12.00 -0.49 -15.14
N VAL A 10 12.82 -0.72 -14.13
CA VAL A 10 12.52 -1.66 -13.03
C VAL A 10 12.52 -0.95 -11.68
N VAL A 11 11.62 -1.37 -10.79
CA VAL A 11 11.56 -0.91 -9.40
C VAL A 11 11.53 -2.11 -8.45
N LYS A 12 12.38 -2.07 -7.42
CA LYS A 12 12.28 -2.98 -6.28
C LYS A 12 11.21 -2.44 -5.33
N VAL A 13 10.22 -3.26 -5.00
CA VAL A 13 9.12 -2.89 -4.10
C VAL A 13 9.14 -3.73 -2.83
N LYS A 14 8.56 -3.20 -1.77
CA LYS A 14 8.30 -3.92 -0.52
C LYS A 14 6.80 -3.98 -0.31
N TRP A 15 6.26 -5.18 -0.24
CA TRP A 15 4.82 -5.39 -0.28
C TRP A 15 4.14 -5.06 1.04
N PHE A 16 3.04 -4.32 0.93
CA PHE A 16 1.99 -4.28 1.95
C PHE A 16 0.85 -5.20 1.49
N TYR A 17 0.13 -5.77 2.45
CA TYR A 17 -1.02 -6.63 2.18
C TYR A 17 -2.28 -6.09 2.84
N HIS A 18 -3.40 -6.13 2.14
CA HIS A 18 -4.70 -6.00 2.75
C HIS A 18 -5.01 -7.24 3.61
N PRO A 19 -5.82 -7.09 4.68
CA PRO A 19 -6.19 -8.23 5.53
C PRO A 19 -6.76 -9.43 4.76
N GLU A 20 -7.54 -9.17 3.71
CA GLU A 20 -8.15 -10.16 2.82
C GLU A 20 -7.12 -11.01 2.05
N GLU A 21 -5.91 -10.51 1.87
CA GLU A 21 -4.81 -11.19 1.17
C GLU A 21 -3.97 -12.06 2.12
N THR A 22 -4.27 -12.03 3.42
CA THR A 22 -3.61 -12.85 4.43
C THR A 22 -4.36 -14.14 4.68
N LYS A 23 -3.67 -15.16 5.21
CA LYS A 23 -4.29 -16.44 5.60
C LYS A 23 -5.39 -16.31 6.66
N LEU A 24 -5.38 -15.22 7.43
CA LEU A 24 -6.35 -14.96 8.49
C LEU A 24 -7.61 -14.24 7.99
N GLY A 25 -7.56 -13.70 6.77
CA GLY A 25 -8.61 -12.86 6.20
C GLY A 25 -8.85 -11.57 7.01
N LYS A 26 -9.87 -10.81 6.58
CA LYS A 26 -10.28 -9.58 7.25
C LYS A 26 -10.98 -9.87 8.58
N ARG A 27 -10.54 -9.19 9.63
CA ARG A 27 -11.16 -9.16 10.96
C ARG A 27 -12.00 -7.90 11.11
N GLN A 28 -13.03 -7.97 11.97
CA GLN A 28 -13.87 -6.81 12.30
C GLN A 28 -13.05 -5.64 12.88
N SER A 29 -11.91 -5.93 13.52
CA SER A 29 -11.03 -4.94 14.15
C SER A 29 -10.06 -4.22 13.20
N ASP A 30 -9.87 -4.69 11.96
CA ASP A 30 -8.85 -4.16 11.05
C ASP A 30 -9.16 -2.72 10.60
N GLY A 31 -10.44 -2.37 10.51
CA GLY A 31 -10.87 -1.07 10.00
C GLY A 31 -10.82 -0.97 8.47
N LYS A 32 -11.21 0.19 7.94
CA LYS A 32 -11.22 0.45 6.49
C LYS A 32 -9.82 0.80 6.01
N ASN A 33 -9.42 0.28 4.84
CA ASN A 33 -8.13 0.52 4.19
C ASN A 33 -6.89 0.09 5.00
N ALA A 34 -7.05 -0.92 5.86
CA ALA A 34 -5.92 -1.49 6.59
C ALA A 34 -4.87 -2.09 5.64
N LEU A 35 -3.60 -1.91 6.00
CA LEU A 35 -2.46 -2.47 5.31
C LEU A 35 -1.50 -3.07 6.35
N TYR A 36 -1.10 -4.31 6.12
CA TYR A 36 -0.08 -5.00 6.89
C TYR A 36 1.27 -4.89 6.18
N GLN A 37 2.27 -4.37 6.90
CA GLN A 37 3.64 -4.33 6.40
C GLN A 37 4.25 -5.73 6.37
N SER A 38 4.92 -6.09 5.28
CA SER A 38 5.69 -7.34 5.18
C SER A 38 7.18 -7.07 4.99
N CYS A 39 8.01 -8.12 5.03
CA CYS A 39 9.39 -8.10 4.56
C CYS A 39 9.55 -8.64 3.13
N HIS A 40 8.45 -8.96 2.45
CA HIS A 40 8.47 -9.47 1.09
C HIS A 40 8.84 -8.35 0.12
N GLU A 41 9.87 -8.60 -0.68
CA GLU A 41 10.37 -7.67 -1.69
C GLU A 41 10.58 -8.41 -3.02
N ASP A 42 10.23 -7.76 -4.11
CA ASP A 42 10.46 -8.23 -5.48
C ASP A 42 10.66 -7.05 -6.44
N GLU A 43 10.78 -7.35 -7.73
CA GLU A 43 11.01 -6.38 -8.80
C GLU A 43 9.80 -6.33 -9.73
N ASN A 44 9.36 -5.13 -10.09
CA ASN A 44 8.23 -4.90 -10.99
C ASN A 44 8.61 -3.86 -12.07
N ASP A 45 7.87 -3.85 -13.17
CA ASP A 45 8.00 -2.82 -14.21
C ASP A 45 7.44 -1.48 -13.69
N VAL A 46 8.17 -0.39 -13.92
CA VAL A 46 7.77 0.96 -13.47
C VAL A 46 6.43 1.40 -14.06
N GLN A 47 6.07 0.93 -15.25
CA GLN A 47 4.81 1.25 -15.91
C GLN A 47 3.58 0.65 -15.22
N THR A 48 3.75 -0.28 -14.27
CA THR A 48 2.63 -0.82 -13.47
C THR A 48 2.26 0.08 -12.28
N ILE A 49 3.03 1.14 -12.02
CA ILE A 49 2.73 2.11 -10.95
C ILE A 49 1.53 2.98 -11.37
N SER A 50 0.41 2.81 -10.68
CA SER A 50 -0.79 3.62 -10.94
C SER A 50 -0.66 5.06 -10.42
N HIS A 51 -0.37 5.24 -9.12
CA HIS A 51 -0.29 6.55 -8.48
C HIS A 51 0.44 6.47 -7.13
N LYS A 52 0.80 7.64 -6.58
CA LYS A 52 1.37 7.73 -5.23
C LYS A 52 0.27 7.68 -4.18
N CYS A 53 0.52 6.98 -3.08
CA CYS A 53 -0.37 6.95 -1.92
C CYS A 53 0.42 7.21 -0.62
N GLN A 54 -0.31 7.40 0.48
CA GLN A 54 0.26 7.58 1.81
C GLN A 54 -0.15 6.41 2.70
N VAL A 55 0.83 5.82 3.38
CA VAL A 55 0.62 4.84 4.45
C VAL A 55 1.01 5.51 5.76
N VAL A 56 0.04 5.64 6.67
CA VAL A 56 0.23 6.29 7.97
C VAL A 56 -0.25 5.37 9.09
N GLY A 57 0.20 5.64 10.31
CA GLY A 57 -0.31 4.93 11.49
C GLY A 57 -1.81 5.17 11.71
N ARG A 58 -2.46 4.24 12.39
CA ARG A 58 -3.92 4.25 12.62
C ARG A 58 -4.44 5.57 13.19
N GLU A 59 -3.79 6.11 14.22
CA GLU A 59 -4.24 7.34 14.87
C GLU A 59 -4.24 8.53 13.88
N HIS A 60 -3.16 8.66 13.09
CA HIS A 60 -3.04 9.69 12.07
C HIS A 60 -4.07 9.49 10.95
N TYR A 61 -4.32 8.24 10.54
CA TYR A 61 -5.36 7.92 9.56
C TYR A 61 -6.76 8.36 10.04
N GLU A 62 -7.09 8.10 11.30
CA GLU A 62 -8.35 8.52 11.90
C GLU A 62 -8.48 10.05 11.93
N GLN A 63 -7.41 10.78 12.23
CA GLN A 63 -7.41 12.26 12.19
C GLN A 63 -7.66 12.79 10.77
N LEU A 64 -6.95 12.26 9.77
CA LEU A 64 -7.09 12.68 8.37
C LEU A 64 -8.46 12.38 7.77
N THR A 65 -9.11 11.30 8.21
CA THR A 65 -10.42 10.88 7.70
C THR A 65 -11.60 11.52 8.43
N ARG A 66 -11.43 11.96 9.69
CA ARG A 66 -12.44 12.76 10.40
C ARG A 66 -12.70 14.10 9.71
N GLY A 67 -11.66 14.76 9.18
CA GLY A 67 -11.81 16.03 8.46
C GLY A 67 -12.53 15.94 7.11
N ARG A 68 -12.64 14.75 6.52
CA ARG A 68 -13.30 14.52 5.22
C ARG A 68 -14.80 14.26 5.30
N ARG A 69 -15.34 13.97 6.49
CA ARG A 69 -16.79 13.72 6.69
C ARG A 69 -17.68 14.95 6.58
N CYS A 70 -17.13 16.14 6.31
CA CYS A 70 -17.87 17.40 6.20
C CYS A 70 -17.92 17.96 4.75
N GLN A 71 -17.44 17.20 3.76
CA GLN A 71 -17.40 17.63 2.35
C GLN A 71 -18.14 16.69 1.38
N ASP A 72 -18.94 15.76 1.90
CA ASP A 72 -19.94 14.99 1.13
C ASP A 72 -21.35 15.44 1.52
#